data_AF-A0A6J3C021-F1
#
_entry.id   AF-A0A6J3C021-F1
#
_cell.length_a   1.000
_cell.length_b   1.000
_cell.length_c   1.000
_cell.angle_alpha   90.00
_cell.angle_beta   90.00
_cell.angle_gamma   90.00
#
_symmetry.space_group_name_H-M   'P 1'
#
loop_
_entity.id
_entity.type
_entity.pdbx_description
1 polymer ?
#
loop_
_entity_poly.entity_id
_entity_poly.type
_entity_poly.pdbx_seq_one_letter_code
_entity_poly.pdbx_strand_id
1 'polypeptide(L)'
;MIEAGNAENATVETQPACPDGAEEDNDIARPEATFRFTVQNISQLKEQVLSPPCYVRCLPWKILVLLRHTSTPERQQQKALGVFLQCNGDCNTPGWSCYGLGELKLLSYKSDGVHLCRKLHHMYHCKEDDWGFAHFVSWDDLFDPENGFVKDDSITIEAHVMAEAPHGISWDSKKHTGFVGLKNQGATCYMNSLLQTLFFTNVLRKAVYKIPTVGDDSSRSVAFALQRVFYDLQFSDKPVATKRLTKSFGWETLDSFMQHDVQEFLRVLLDKLENKMKGTVVEGTVPKLFEGKMTSFIKCKNVNCTSTRVETFYDIQLSVKEKNNIYESFKDYISTELLEGENKYDAGEHGLQEAEKGVRFDVFPPILHLHLMRFQYDPQSDASIKFNDKFEFYEEINLDPYLRDIPATPAHYTLHAVLVHSGDNHGGHYVVFINPKGDGKDITTEIRPARGDRRRHTKRPLRAHQRRDAIRDGKNMRQKNKVQEI
;
A
#
# COMPACT_ATOMS: atom_id res chain seq x y z
N MET A 1 0.17 -68.25 17.19
CA MET A 1 -0.54 -67.03 16.77
C MET A 1 -0.17 -65.94 17.76
N ILE A 2 0.12 -64.77 17.20
CA ILE A 2 1.00 -63.71 17.71
C ILE A 2 0.36 -62.89 18.84
N GLU A 3 1.23 -62.47 19.75
CA GLU A 3 1.08 -61.59 20.91
C GLU A 3 0.54 -60.18 20.58
N ALA A 4 -0.04 -59.52 21.58
CA ALA A 4 -0.10 -58.06 21.65
C ALA A 4 0.27 -57.64 23.08
N GLY A 5 1.52 -57.23 23.25
CA GLY A 5 2.03 -56.61 24.47
C GLY A 5 1.84 -55.09 24.42
N ASN A 6 1.23 -54.55 25.48
CA ASN A 6 1.25 -53.13 25.80
C ASN A 6 2.66 -52.70 26.25
N ALA A 7 3.14 -51.58 25.73
CA ALA A 7 4.27 -50.85 26.30
C ALA A 7 3.86 -49.38 26.51
N GLU A 8 3.52 -49.07 27.75
CA GLU A 8 3.69 -47.72 28.31
C GLU A 8 5.20 -47.44 28.39
N ASN A 9 5.62 -46.21 28.05
CA ASN A 9 6.72 -45.48 28.72
C ASN A 9 6.93 -44.13 28.02
N ALA A 10 6.20 -43.11 28.47
CA ALA A 10 6.59 -41.70 28.33
C ALA A 10 6.79 -41.17 29.75
N THR A 11 8.02 -41.14 30.22
CA THR A 11 8.39 -40.57 31.53
C THR A 11 8.78 -39.11 31.34
N VAL A 12 8.03 -38.23 31.99
CA VAL A 12 8.35 -36.82 32.19
C VAL A 12 9.30 -36.73 33.38
N GLU A 13 10.57 -36.43 33.15
CA GLU A 13 11.50 -36.03 34.21
C GLU A 13 11.50 -34.51 34.36
N THR A 14 11.34 -34.05 35.60
CA THR A 14 11.45 -32.65 36.02
C THR A 14 12.55 -32.52 37.08
N GLN A 15 13.36 -31.45 36.96
CA GLN A 15 14.08 -30.65 37.99
C GLN A 15 15.56 -30.38 37.65
N PRO A 16 16.23 -29.31 38.20
CA PRO A 16 15.75 -28.13 38.94
C PRO A 16 16.25 -26.76 38.39
N ALA A 17 15.70 -25.66 38.94
CA ALA A 17 15.95 -24.23 38.63
C ALA A 17 17.38 -23.73 39.01
N CYS A 18 18.01 -22.76 38.32
CA CYS A 18 17.92 -21.27 38.42
C CYS A 18 19.10 -20.61 37.62
N PRO A 19 19.26 -19.27 37.45
CA PRO A 19 18.31 -18.14 37.59
C PRO A 19 18.27 -17.14 36.39
N ASP A 20 17.24 -16.28 36.43
CA ASP A 20 17.12 -14.91 35.89
C ASP A 20 17.10 -14.64 34.37
N GLY A 21 15.92 -14.21 33.89
CA GLY A 21 15.83 -13.19 32.83
C GLY A 21 15.02 -13.54 31.57
N ALA A 22 13.77 -14.00 31.69
CA ALA A 22 12.80 -13.85 30.61
C ALA A 22 11.38 -13.91 31.19
N GLU A 23 10.77 -12.73 31.42
CA GLU A 23 9.31 -12.66 31.43
C GLU A 23 8.85 -13.15 30.05
N GLU A 24 8.14 -14.28 29.99
CA GLU A 24 7.49 -14.74 28.77
C GLU A 24 6.44 -13.69 28.36
N ASP A 25 6.83 -12.84 27.43
CA ASP A 25 6.03 -11.81 26.79
C ASP A 25 4.83 -12.47 26.08
N ASN A 26 3.73 -12.58 26.81
CA ASN A 26 2.45 -13.17 26.40
C ASN A 26 1.63 -12.25 25.47
N ASP A 27 2.23 -11.19 24.90
CA ASP A 27 1.56 -10.37 23.91
C ASP A 27 1.40 -11.12 22.58
N ILE A 28 0.25 -11.78 22.40
CA ILE A 28 -0.13 -12.44 21.15
C ILE A 28 -0.20 -11.48 19.95
N ALA A 29 -0.32 -10.17 20.17
CA ALA A 29 -0.44 -9.15 19.14
C ALA A 29 0.90 -8.54 18.72
N ARG A 30 2.01 -9.03 19.29
CA ARG A 30 3.37 -8.58 18.98
C ARG A 30 3.65 -8.59 17.47
N PRO A 31 4.42 -7.61 16.96
CA PRO A 31 4.74 -7.49 15.54
C PRO A 31 5.74 -8.55 15.08
N GLU A 32 6.56 -9.07 15.99
CA GLU A 32 7.59 -10.05 15.70
C GLU A 32 7.78 -11.04 16.85
N ALA A 33 8.30 -12.22 16.55
CA ALA A 33 8.70 -13.21 17.55
C ALA A 33 9.75 -14.16 17.00
N THR A 34 10.57 -14.71 17.91
CA THR A 34 11.46 -15.83 17.63
C THR A 34 11.00 -17.03 18.45
N PHE A 35 10.85 -18.19 17.80
CA PHE A 35 10.47 -19.43 18.47
C PHE A 35 11.23 -20.62 17.88
N ARG A 36 11.40 -21.65 18.70
CA ARG A 36 12.21 -22.82 18.38
C ARG A 36 11.39 -24.09 18.40
N PHE A 37 11.77 -25.03 17.55
CA PHE A 37 11.18 -26.35 17.48
C PHE A 37 12.27 -27.41 17.33
N THR A 38 12.32 -28.32 18.30
CA THR A 38 13.25 -29.46 18.28
C THR A 38 12.50 -30.70 17.82
N VAL A 39 12.96 -31.30 16.71
CA VAL A 39 12.43 -32.56 16.19
C VAL A 39 13.32 -33.69 16.70
N GLN A 40 12.73 -34.61 17.46
CA GLN A 40 13.40 -35.82 17.93
C GLN A 40 13.21 -36.97 16.93
N ASN A 41 14.13 -37.94 16.94
CA ASN A 41 14.13 -39.12 16.08
C ASN A 41 14.10 -38.76 14.58
N ILE A 42 14.91 -37.80 14.15
CA ILE A 42 14.89 -37.24 12.79
C ILE A 42 15.22 -38.31 11.73
N SER A 43 16.06 -39.29 12.07
CA SER A 43 16.38 -40.43 11.19
C SER A 43 15.16 -41.26 10.77
N GLN A 44 14.08 -41.24 11.58
CA GLN A 44 12.86 -42.01 11.37
C GLN A 44 11.69 -41.16 10.85
N LEU A 45 11.93 -39.90 10.45
CA LEU A 45 10.89 -39.00 9.98
C LEU A 45 10.22 -39.55 8.71
N LYS A 46 8.96 -40.00 8.85
CA LYS A 46 8.13 -40.50 7.73
C LYS A 46 7.00 -39.54 7.34
N GLU A 47 6.48 -38.80 8.29
CA GLU A 47 5.38 -37.84 8.11
C GLU A 47 5.85 -36.42 8.41
N GLN A 48 5.03 -35.45 8.01
CA GLN A 48 5.28 -34.04 8.35
C GLN A 48 5.02 -33.80 9.84
N VAL A 49 5.82 -32.93 10.45
CA VAL A 49 5.71 -32.57 11.87
C VAL A 49 5.55 -31.06 11.98
N LEU A 50 4.60 -30.66 12.81
CA LEU A 50 4.30 -29.26 13.12
C LEU A 50 4.75 -28.92 14.54
N SER A 51 5.31 -27.72 14.72
CA SER A 51 5.60 -27.19 16.04
C SER A 51 4.33 -26.76 16.78
N PRO A 52 4.39 -26.59 18.11
CA PRO A 52 3.43 -25.78 18.84
C PRO A 52 3.32 -24.37 18.22
N PRO A 53 2.13 -23.74 18.26
CA PRO A 53 1.94 -22.42 17.69
C PRO A 53 2.63 -21.33 18.52
N CYS A 54 3.32 -20.43 17.84
CA CYS A 54 3.77 -19.14 18.36
C CYS A 54 2.84 -18.04 17.84
N TYR A 55 2.36 -17.16 18.70
CA TYR A 55 1.46 -16.09 18.28
C TYR A 55 2.23 -14.82 17.90
N VAL A 56 1.93 -14.31 16.70
CA VAL A 56 2.39 -13.01 16.17
C VAL A 56 1.21 -12.40 15.43
N ARG A 57 0.88 -11.14 15.73
CA ARG A 57 -0.31 -10.45 15.21
C ARG A 57 -1.63 -11.21 15.40
N CYS A 58 -1.79 -11.87 16.54
CA CYS A 58 -2.94 -12.72 16.91
C CYS A 58 -3.15 -13.93 15.98
N LEU A 59 -2.15 -14.28 15.16
CA LEU A 59 -2.17 -15.44 14.29
C LEU A 59 -1.24 -16.53 14.83
N PRO A 60 -1.64 -17.81 14.75
CA PRO A 60 -0.76 -18.91 15.14
C PRO A 60 0.21 -19.22 14.01
N TRP A 61 1.50 -19.10 14.30
CA TRP A 61 2.61 -19.46 13.41
C TRP A 61 3.24 -20.77 13.88
N LYS A 62 3.48 -21.70 12.95
CA LYS A 62 4.06 -23.02 13.24
C LYS A 62 5.24 -23.28 12.31
N ILE A 63 6.27 -23.94 12.80
CA ILE A 63 7.33 -24.51 11.98
C ILE A 63 6.83 -25.86 11.47
N LEU A 64 6.87 -26.04 10.15
CA LEU A 64 6.51 -27.27 9.46
C LEU A 64 7.78 -27.92 8.92
N VAL A 65 8.05 -29.15 9.37
CA VAL A 65 9.19 -29.95 8.94
C VAL A 65 8.68 -31.17 8.20
N LEU A 66 9.22 -31.44 7.01
CA LEU A 66 8.88 -32.66 6.28
C LEU A 66 10.04 -33.18 5.45
N LEU A 67 10.06 -34.49 5.24
CA LEU A 67 11.00 -35.13 4.34
C LEU A 67 10.52 -34.96 2.89
N ARG A 68 11.40 -34.47 2.01
CA ARG A 68 11.15 -34.38 0.57
C ARG A 68 12.05 -35.35 -0.18
N HIS A 69 11.45 -35.98 -1.19
CA HIS A 69 12.14 -36.83 -2.14
C HIS A 69 12.19 -36.10 -3.49
N THR A 70 13.39 -35.79 -3.98
CA THR A 70 13.57 -35.25 -5.33
C THR A 70 13.99 -36.38 -6.26
N SER A 71 13.20 -36.61 -7.32
CA SER A 71 13.59 -37.51 -8.41
C SER A 71 14.23 -36.69 -9.52
N THR A 72 15.55 -36.74 -9.64
CA THR A 72 16.24 -36.31 -10.87
C THR A 72 16.07 -37.39 -11.96
N PRO A 73 16.14 -37.02 -13.26
CA PRO A 73 16.04 -37.99 -14.36
C PRO A 73 17.13 -39.08 -14.30
N GLU A 74 18.22 -38.82 -13.58
CA GLU A 74 19.37 -39.71 -13.37
C GLU A 74 19.27 -40.49 -12.05
N ARG A 75 18.19 -41.27 -11.86
CA ARG A 75 18.08 -42.43 -10.92
C ARG A 75 18.62 -42.34 -9.48
N GLN A 76 18.94 -41.16 -8.92
CA GLN A 76 19.26 -41.01 -7.50
C GLN A 76 18.12 -40.26 -6.80
N GLN A 77 17.41 -40.97 -5.91
CA GLN A 77 16.48 -40.34 -4.97
C GLN A 77 17.30 -39.57 -3.94
N GLN A 78 17.49 -38.27 -4.18
CA GLN A 78 18.05 -37.40 -3.15
C GLN A 78 16.96 -37.08 -2.13
N LYS A 79 17.26 -37.36 -0.87
CA LYS A 79 16.45 -36.97 0.28
C LYS A 79 16.86 -35.57 0.70
N ALA A 80 15.90 -34.75 1.09
CA ALA A 80 16.16 -33.42 1.61
C ALA A 80 15.19 -33.08 2.73
N LEU A 81 15.67 -32.29 3.69
CA LEU A 81 14.84 -31.73 4.72
C LEU A 81 14.11 -30.50 4.16
N GLY A 82 12.78 -30.55 4.17
CA GLY A 82 11.92 -29.41 3.89
C GLY A 82 11.57 -28.69 5.18
N VAL A 83 11.74 -27.37 5.20
CA VAL A 83 11.38 -26.52 6.35
C VAL A 83 10.54 -25.35 5.84
N PHE A 84 9.36 -25.22 6.42
CA PHE A 84 8.34 -24.25 6.05
C PHE A 84 7.84 -23.52 7.30
N LEU A 85 7.38 -22.29 7.08
CA LEU A 85 6.67 -21.52 8.07
C LEU A 85 5.18 -21.52 7.69
N GLN A 86 4.34 -22.06 8.57
CA GLN A 86 2.89 -22.07 8.41
C GLN A 86 2.28 -20.94 9.23
N CYS A 87 1.33 -20.21 8.64
CA CYS A 87 0.56 -19.14 9.26
C CYS A 87 -0.93 -19.51 9.23
N ASN A 88 -1.55 -19.64 10.40
CA ASN A 88 -3.00 -19.83 10.53
C ASN A 88 -3.58 -21.02 9.73
N GLY A 89 -2.83 -22.11 9.59
CA GLY A 89 -3.20 -23.24 8.74
C GLY A 89 -4.42 -24.04 9.19
N ASP A 90 -4.85 -23.89 10.44
CA ASP A 90 -6.09 -24.51 10.93
C ASP A 90 -7.35 -23.75 10.43
N CYS A 91 -7.18 -22.59 9.80
CA CYS A 91 -8.23 -21.65 9.45
C CYS A 91 -8.54 -21.63 7.94
N ASN A 92 -9.52 -22.42 7.54
CA ASN A 92 -10.00 -22.48 6.15
C ASN A 92 -10.97 -21.35 5.76
N THR A 93 -11.23 -20.37 6.65
CA THR A 93 -12.14 -19.27 6.30
C THR A 93 -11.50 -18.37 5.25
N PRO A 94 -12.15 -18.19 4.08
CA PRO A 94 -11.62 -17.32 3.05
C PRO A 94 -11.77 -15.86 3.48
N GLY A 95 -10.71 -15.08 3.29
CA GLY A 95 -10.76 -13.62 3.49
C GLY A 95 -9.72 -13.05 4.45
N TRP A 96 -8.97 -13.91 5.15
CA TRP A 96 -7.79 -13.47 5.88
C TRP A 96 -6.53 -13.44 5.00
N SER A 97 -5.62 -12.52 5.31
CA SER A 97 -4.28 -12.50 4.71
C SER A 97 -3.29 -11.80 5.63
N CYS A 98 -2.06 -12.31 5.70
CA CYS A 98 -1.00 -11.73 6.52
C CYS A 98 0.31 -11.72 5.71
N TYR A 99 0.94 -10.55 5.57
CA TYR A 99 2.29 -10.50 5.03
C TYR A 99 3.29 -10.80 6.14
N GLY A 100 4.15 -11.79 5.92
CA GLY A 100 5.18 -12.21 6.86
C GLY A 100 6.56 -12.13 6.23
N LEU A 101 7.48 -11.50 6.93
CA LEU A 101 8.92 -11.57 6.74
C LEU A 101 9.45 -12.55 7.78
N GLY A 102 10.34 -13.46 7.39
CA GLY A 102 10.85 -14.45 8.32
C GLY A 102 12.24 -14.92 7.99
N GLU A 103 12.84 -15.55 8.98
CA GLU A 103 14.15 -16.18 8.90
C GLU A 103 14.05 -17.56 9.55
N LEU A 104 14.34 -18.59 8.77
CA LEU A 104 14.41 -19.98 9.25
C LEU A 104 15.89 -20.33 9.43
N LYS A 105 16.23 -20.80 10.62
CA LYS A 105 17.58 -21.24 11.00
C LYS A 105 17.56 -22.68 11.45
N LEU A 106 18.42 -23.51 10.86
CA LEU A 106 18.79 -24.80 11.43
C LEU A 106 20.01 -24.57 12.32
N LEU A 107 19.84 -24.79 13.62
CA LEU A 107 20.88 -24.53 14.60
C LEU A 107 21.92 -25.65 14.59
N SER A 108 23.18 -25.26 14.72
CA SER A 108 24.30 -26.17 14.94
C SER A 108 24.48 -26.34 16.45
N TYR A 109 24.72 -27.57 16.92
CA TYR A 109 24.97 -27.83 18.34
C TYR A 109 26.42 -27.55 18.75
N LYS A 110 27.32 -27.36 17.79
CA LYS A 110 28.72 -27.02 18.04
C LYS A 110 28.84 -25.55 18.43
N SER A 111 29.67 -25.24 19.41
CA SER A 111 29.89 -23.87 19.90
C SER A 111 30.53 -22.94 18.85
N ASP A 112 31.21 -23.51 17.86
CA ASP A 112 31.83 -22.86 16.70
C ASP A 112 31.08 -23.15 15.38
N GLY A 113 29.93 -23.83 15.45
CA GLY A 113 29.18 -24.26 14.28
C GLY A 113 28.36 -23.14 13.64
N VAL A 114 28.39 -23.04 12.31
CA VAL A 114 27.60 -22.07 11.56
C VAL A 114 26.16 -22.55 11.44
N HIS A 115 25.20 -21.73 11.85
CA HIS A 115 23.78 -22.00 11.65
C HIS A 115 23.40 -21.85 10.18
N LEU A 116 22.65 -22.80 9.63
CA LEU A 116 22.14 -22.67 8.27
C LEU A 116 20.91 -21.77 8.28
N CYS A 117 21.04 -20.58 7.71
CA CYS A 117 20.02 -19.55 7.75
C CYS A 117 19.45 -19.26 6.36
N ARG A 118 18.12 -19.17 6.25
CA ARG A 118 17.44 -18.72 5.03
C ARG A 118 16.31 -17.75 5.36
N LYS A 119 16.31 -16.62 4.64
CA LYS A 119 15.26 -15.60 4.74
C LYS A 119 14.12 -15.90 3.79
N LEU A 120 12.90 -15.62 4.23
CA LEU A 120 11.68 -15.78 3.46
C LEU A 120 10.79 -14.55 3.63
N HIS A 121 9.97 -14.29 2.63
CA HIS A 121 8.90 -13.29 2.70
C HIS A 121 7.74 -13.78 1.87
N HIS A 122 6.53 -13.69 2.39
CA HIS A 122 5.35 -14.25 1.73
C HIS A 122 4.05 -13.59 2.19
N MET A 123 3.06 -13.62 1.31
CA MET A 123 1.69 -13.19 1.60
C MET A 123 0.83 -14.40 1.94
N TYR A 124 0.74 -14.73 3.23
CA TYR A 124 -0.02 -15.88 3.70
C TYR A 124 -1.52 -15.65 3.58
N HIS A 125 -2.26 -16.67 3.12
CA HIS A 125 -3.72 -16.69 3.10
C HIS A 125 -4.24 -18.13 3.07
N CYS A 126 -5.56 -18.33 3.17
CA CYS A 126 -6.20 -19.66 3.26
C CYS A 126 -5.97 -20.66 2.10
N LYS A 127 -5.16 -20.34 1.08
CA LYS A 127 -4.76 -21.26 0.01
C LYS A 127 -3.25 -21.46 -0.06
N GLU A 128 -2.49 -20.54 0.53
CA GLU A 128 -1.03 -20.51 0.61
C GLU A 128 -0.74 -20.11 2.06
N ASP A 129 -1.06 -21.01 2.98
CA ASP A 129 -0.92 -20.82 4.42
C ASP A 129 0.46 -21.27 4.91
N ASP A 130 1.24 -21.94 4.08
CA ASP A 130 2.64 -22.29 4.32
C ASP A 130 3.57 -21.76 3.23
N TRP A 131 4.77 -21.36 3.64
CA TRP A 131 5.83 -20.94 2.72
C TRP A 131 7.21 -21.26 3.28
N GLY A 132 8.12 -21.68 2.42
CA GLY A 132 9.48 -22.05 2.84
C GLY A 132 10.24 -22.80 1.76
N PHE A 133 11.10 -23.71 2.19
CA PHE A 133 12.06 -24.36 1.31
C PHE A 133 11.85 -25.88 1.32
N ALA A 134 11.45 -26.43 0.17
CA ALA A 134 11.36 -27.88 -0.01
C ALA A 134 12.72 -28.58 0.09
N HIS A 135 13.81 -27.87 -0.25
CA HIS A 135 15.18 -28.33 -0.13
C HIS A 135 15.96 -27.34 0.75
N PHE A 136 15.75 -27.41 2.06
CA PHE A 136 16.41 -26.54 3.03
C PHE A 136 17.86 -26.97 3.26
N VAL A 137 18.08 -28.28 3.46
CA VAL A 137 19.40 -28.92 3.54
C VAL A 137 19.30 -30.33 2.95
N SER A 138 20.38 -30.80 2.32
CA SER A 138 20.43 -32.17 1.82
C SER A 138 20.47 -33.16 3.00
N TRP A 139 19.97 -34.38 2.79
CA TRP A 139 19.98 -35.36 3.88
C TRP A 139 21.40 -35.79 4.24
N ASP A 140 22.31 -35.82 3.27
CA ASP A 140 23.72 -36.18 3.50
C ASP A 140 24.41 -35.09 4.34
N ASP A 141 24.21 -33.81 4.00
CA ASP A 141 24.79 -32.68 4.76
C ASP A 141 24.19 -32.55 6.17
N LEU A 142 22.92 -32.93 6.34
CA LEU A 142 22.25 -32.87 7.64
C LEU A 142 22.89 -33.83 8.65
N PHE A 143 23.21 -35.05 8.21
CA PHE A 143 23.81 -36.09 9.05
C PHE A 143 25.34 -36.08 9.03
N ASP A 144 25.97 -35.20 8.26
CA ASP A 144 27.40 -34.99 8.29
C ASP A 144 27.84 -34.51 9.70
N PRO A 145 28.67 -35.29 10.42
CA PRO A 145 29.19 -34.90 11.73
C PRO A 145 30.01 -33.60 11.68
N GLU A 146 30.58 -33.21 10.54
CA GLU A 146 31.34 -31.97 10.39
C GLU A 146 30.43 -30.74 10.51
N ASN A 147 29.22 -30.80 9.94
CA ASN A 147 28.26 -29.70 9.96
C ASN A 147 27.59 -29.50 11.33
N GLY A 148 27.47 -30.57 12.11
CA GLY A 148 27.03 -30.48 13.50
C GLY A 148 25.57 -30.03 13.67
N PHE A 149 24.66 -30.45 12.78
CA PHE A 149 23.23 -30.12 12.89
C PHE A 149 22.43 -31.12 13.73
N VAL A 150 22.85 -32.40 13.77
CA VAL A 150 22.14 -33.48 14.48
C VAL A 150 22.88 -33.86 15.76
N LYS A 151 22.20 -33.76 16.91
CA LYS A 151 22.68 -34.27 18.20
C LYS A 151 21.62 -35.19 18.80
N ASP A 152 22.00 -36.37 19.24
CA ASP A 152 21.08 -37.36 19.85
C ASP A 152 19.84 -37.64 18.96
N ASP A 153 20.09 -37.84 17.65
CA ASP A 153 19.07 -37.99 16.60
C ASP A 153 18.00 -36.88 16.60
N SER A 154 18.39 -35.68 17.02
CA SER A 154 17.50 -34.52 17.14
C SER A 154 18.08 -33.30 16.44
N ILE A 155 17.20 -32.49 15.84
CA ILE A 155 17.54 -31.22 15.18
C ILE A 155 16.75 -30.08 15.83
N THR A 156 17.30 -28.87 15.85
CA THR A 156 16.58 -27.69 16.35
C THR A 156 16.47 -26.63 15.25
N ILE A 157 15.24 -26.23 14.97
CA ILE A 157 14.92 -25.18 14.01
C ILE A 157 14.43 -23.97 14.78
N GLU A 158 14.97 -22.81 14.45
CA GLU A 158 14.51 -21.51 14.94
C GLU A 158 13.83 -20.75 13.81
N ALA A 159 12.64 -20.23 14.08
CA ALA A 159 11.94 -19.32 13.19
C ALA A 159 11.86 -17.94 13.87
N HIS A 160 12.43 -16.94 13.21
CA HIS A 160 12.16 -15.55 13.50
C HIS A 160 11.13 -15.03 12.51
N VAL A 161 10.05 -14.44 12.99
CA VAL A 161 8.92 -13.98 12.18
C VAL A 161 8.61 -12.54 12.53
N MET A 162 8.55 -11.69 11.52
CA MET A 162 8.02 -10.32 11.57
C MET A 162 6.77 -10.27 10.69
N ALA A 163 5.63 -9.87 11.23
CA ALA A 163 4.37 -9.86 10.51
C ALA A 163 3.72 -8.47 10.49
N GLU A 164 3.21 -8.10 9.31
CA GLU A 164 2.34 -6.94 9.16
C GLU A 164 0.95 -7.20 9.76
N ALA A 165 0.17 -6.14 9.98
CA ALA A 165 -1.18 -6.28 10.51
C ALA A 165 -2.06 -7.14 9.55
N PRO A 166 -2.68 -8.22 10.04
CA PRO A 166 -3.42 -9.14 9.19
C PRO A 166 -4.79 -8.59 8.81
N HIS A 167 -5.30 -9.04 7.67
CA HIS A 167 -6.65 -8.75 7.19
C HIS A 167 -7.61 -9.87 7.54
N GLY A 168 -8.90 -9.56 7.63
CA GLY A 168 -9.96 -10.57 7.76
C GLY A 168 -10.05 -11.24 9.13
N ILE A 169 -9.18 -10.85 10.06
CA ILE A 169 -9.18 -11.25 11.47
C ILE A 169 -9.56 -10.02 12.31
N SER A 170 -10.09 -10.24 13.51
CA SER A 170 -10.44 -9.17 14.45
C SER A 170 -9.18 -8.47 14.97
N TRP A 171 -8.69 -7.47 14.21
CA TRP A 171 -7.62 -6.58 14.62
C TRP A 171 -8.22 -5.28 15.17
N ASP A 172 -7.98 -5.00 16.45
CA ASP A 172 -8.39 -3.74 17.08
C ASP A 172 -7.33 -2.66 16.82
N SER A 173 -7.45 -1.98 15.67
CA SER A 173 -6.55 -0.90 15.29
C SER A 173 -6.49 0.21 16.36
N LYS A 174 -7.62 0.52 17.02
CA LYS A 174 -7.69 1.60 18.01
C LYS A 174 -6.83 1.27 19.22
N LYS A 175 -6.93 0.04 19.72
CA LYS A 175 -6.15 -0.42 20.88
C LYS A 175 -4.64 -0.40 20.61
N HIS A 176 -4.21 -0.83 19.42
CA HIS A 176 -2.79 -0.99 19.13
C HIS A 176 -2.11 0.26 18.57
N THR A 177 -2.85 1.15 17.91
CA THR A 177 -2.28 2.34 17.24
C THR A 177 -2.85 3.66 17.74
N GLY A 178 -3.96 3.65 18.47
CA GLY A 178 -4.75 4.85 18.81
C GLY A 178 -5.68 5.32 17.69
N PHE A 179 -5.59 4.74 16.50
CA PHE A 179 -6.31 5.16 15.29
C PHE A 179 -7.19 4.04 14.72
N VAL A 180 -8.22 4.40 13.95
CA VAL A 180 -9.12 3.46 13.28
C VAL A 180 -9.03 3.55 11.76
N GLY A 181 -9.23 2.42 11.11
CA GLY A 181 -9.25 2.32 9.66
C GLY A 181 -10.57 2.65 9.00
N LEU A 182 -10.54 2.66 7.67
CA LEU A 182 -11.71 2.83 6.82
C LEU A 182 -12.09 1.48 6.22
N LYS A 183 -13.37 1.21 6.03
CA LYS A 183 -13.83 0.00 5.33
C LYS A 183 -13.60 0.15 3.84
N ASN A 184 -13.01 -0.85 3.20
CA ASN A 184 -12.92 -0.91 1.75
C ASN A 184 -14.28 -1.26 1.16
N GLN A 185 -14.75 -0.49 0.18
CA GLN A 185 -15.97 -0.81 -0.57
C GLN A 185 -15.70 -1.67 -1.80
N GLY A 186 -14.42 -1.91 -2.15
CA GLY A 186 -14.02 -2.64 -3.34
C GLY A 186 -12.70 -2.09 -3.86
N ALA A 187 -12.79 -1.14 -4.79
CA ALA A 187 -11.63 -0.46 -5.38
C ALA A 187 -11.33 0.91 -4.77
N THR A 188 -12.01 1.31 -3.69
CA THR A 188 -11.92 2.65 -3.09
C THR A 188 -10.71 2.86 -2.18
N CYS A 189 -9.62 2.12 -2.38
CA CYS A 189 -8.44 2.17 -1.51
C CYS A 189 -7.66 3.48 -1.65
N TYR A 190 -7.59 4.07 -2.85
CA TYR A 190 -7.01 5.39 -3.09
C TYR A 190 -7.76 6.47 -2.29
N MET A 191 -9.10 6.43 -2.30
CA MET A 191 -9.94 7.36 -1.54
C MET A 191 -9.70 7.19 -0.03
N ASN A 192 -9.64 5.95 0.46
CA ASN A 192 -9.40 5.71 1.88
C ASN A 192 -8.04 6.24 2.33
N SER A 193 -7.01 6.03 1.51
CA SER A 193 -5.66 6.54 1.75
C SER A 193 -5.66 8.06 1.82
N LEU A 194 -6.32 8.73 0.86
CA LEU A 194 -6.43 10.18 0.85
C LEU A 194 -7.22 10.73 2.05
N LEU A 195 -8.33 10.08 2.42
CA LEU A 195 -9.16 10.51 3.55
C LEU A 195 -8.39 10.49 4.86
N GLN A 196 -7.52 9.50 5.07
CA GLN A 196 -6.66 9.46 6.24
C GLN A 196 -5.65 10.61 6.21
N THR A 197 -4.99 10.85 5.08
CA THR A 197 -4.08 12.00 4.93
C THR A 197 -4.77 13.33 5.28
N LEU A 198 -5.96 13.57 4.72
CA LEU A 198 -6.71 14.79 4.99
C LEU A 198 -7.24 14.89 6.43
N PHE A 199 -7.55 13.75 7.07
CA PHE A 199 -7.97 13.70 8.47
C PHE A 199 -6.84 14.11 9.43
N PHE A 200 -5.62 13.70 9.14
CA PHE A 200 -4.43 14.06 9.94
C PHE A 200 -3.91 15.47 9.65
N THR A 201 -4.38 16.10 8.57
CA THR A 201 -4.30 17.57 8.41
C THR A 201 -5.22 18.28 9.42
N ASN A 202 -4.73 18.42 10.64
CA ASN A 202 -5.52 18.85 11.80
C ASN A 202 -6.22 20.21 11.61
N VAL A 203 -5.57 21.15 10.92
CA VAL A 203 -6.15 22.47 10.62
C VAL A 203 -7.33 22.34 9.67
N LEU A 204 -7.19 21.54 8.61
CA LEU A 204 -8.26 21.23 7.67
C LEU A 204 -9.41 20.52 8.39
N ARG A 205 -9.13 19.49 9.20
CA ARG A 205 -10.16 18.76 9.96
C ARG A 205 -11.00 19.69 10.84
N LYS A 206 -10.36 20.59 11.58
CA LYS A 206 -11.06 21.60 12.41
C LYS A 206 -11.90 22.55 11.56
N ALA A 207 -11.43 22.93 10.38
CA ALA A 207 -12.18 23.78 9.46
C ALA A 207 -13.40 23.05 8.87
N VAL A 208 -13.24 21.78 8.47
CA VAL A 208 -14.33 20.93 7.97
C VAL A 208 -15.45 20.80 9.01
N TYR A 209 -15.13 20.62 10.30
CA TYR A 209 -16.14 20.58 11.36
C TYR A 209 -16.92 21.90 11.54
N LYS A 210 -16.37 23.04 11.11
CA LYS A 210 -17.02 24.35 11.21
C LYS A 210 -17.83 24.73 9.96
N ILE A 211 -17.84 23.91 8.91
CA ILE A 211 -18.68 24.15 7.74
C ILE A 211 -20.16 24.05 8.17
N PRO A 212 -20.99 25.07 7.91
CA PRO A 212 -22.43 24.99 8.16
C PRO A 212 -23.07 23.94 7.26
N THR A 213 -23.58 22.87 7.86
CA THR A 213 -24.27 21.76 7.17
C THR A 213 -25.72 21.59 7.63
N VAL A 214 -26.24 22.56 8.38
CA VAL A 214 -27.64 22.58 8.83
C VAL A 214 -28.54 22.82 7.62
N GLY A 215 -29.40 21.84 7.30
CA GLY A 215 -30.30 21.89 6.14
C GLY A 215 -29.75 21.25 4.86
N ASP A 216 -28.50 20.77 4.87
CA ASP A 216 -27.95 20.01 3.75
C ASP A 216 -28.64 18.64 3.62
N ASP A 217 -28.88 18.21 2.37
CA ASP A 217 -29.32 16.84 2.10
C ASP A 217 -28.19 15.87 2.49
N SER A 218 -28.47 15.06 3.51
CA SER A 218 -27.56 14.04 4.06
C SER A 218 -27.02 13.05 3.02
N SER A 219 -27.68 12.90 1.88
CA SER A 219 -27.30 11.99 0.81
C SER A 219 -26.51 12.62 -0.33
N ARG A 220 -26.52 13.95 -0.45
CA ARG A 220 -25.87 14.70 -1.55
C ARG A 220 -24.77 15.65 -1.09
N SER A 221 -24.75 16.05 0.18
CA SER A 221 -23.73 16.96 0.70
C SER A 221 -22.42 16.22 1.00
N VAL A 222 -21.39 16.54 0.20
CA VAL A 222 -20.01 16.05 0.40
C VAL A 222 -19.44 16.55 1.72
N ALA A 223 -19.69 17.82 2.06
CA ALA A 223 -19.20 18.41 3.31
C ALA A 223 -19.78 17.68 4.53
N PHE A 224 -21.09 17.42 4.56
CA PHE A 224 -21.72 16.67 5.64
C PHE A 224 -21.24 15.21 5.71
N ALA A 225 -21.10 14.56 4.56
CA ALA A 225 -20.58 13.20 4.52
C ALA A 225 -19.13 13.12 5.04
N LEU A 226 -18.29 14.10 4.70
CA LEU A 226 -16.91 14.18 5.17
C LEU A 226 -16.83 14.48 6.68
N GLN A 227 -17.66 15.40 7.19
CA GLN A 227 -17.79 15.66 8.63
C GLN A 227 -18.08 14.36 9.40
N ARG A 228 -19.00 13.53 8.90
CA ARG A 228 -19.31 12.24 9.52
C ARG A 228 -18.13 11.27 9.47
N VAL A 229 -17.42 11.18 8.34
CA VAL A 229 -16.23 10.32 8.23
C VAL A 229 -15.16 10.77 9.23
N PHE A 230 -14.86 12.06 9.31
CA PHE A 230 -13.88 12.60 10.26
C PHE A 230 -14.31 12.40 11.71
N TYR A 231 -15.59 12.63 12.01
CA TYR A 231 -16.13 12.38 13.34
C TYR A 231 -15.98 10.91 13.74
N ASP A 232 -16.41 10.00 12.87
CA ASP A 232 -16.30 8.56 13.12
C ASP A 232 -14.83 8.12 13.23
N LEU A 233 -13.90 8.68 12.44
CA LEU A 233 -12.46 8.39 12.55
C LEU A 233 -11.87 8.84 13.89
N GLN A 234 -12.43 9.89 14.49
CA GLN A 234 -11.96 10.42 15.76
C GLN A 234 -12.50 9.64 16.97
N PHE A 235 -13.78 9.24 16.93
CA PHE A 235 -14.51 8.71 18.10
C PHE A 235 -14.90 7.23 18.02
N SER A 236 -14.94 6.63 16.83
CA SER A 236 -15.26 5.21 16.69
C SER A 236 -14.07 4.35 17.10
N ASP A 237 -14.37 3.19 17.68
CA ASP A 237 -13.40 2.10 17.91
C ASP A 237 -13.46 1.04 16.78
N LYS A 238 -14.40 1.20 15.83
CA LYS A 238 -14.60 0.28 14.70
C LYS A 238 -14.24 0.93 13.37
N PRO A 239 -13.85 0.14 12.35
CA PRO A 239 -13.56 0.67 11.02
C PRO A 239 -14.73 1.47 10.42
N VAL A 240 -14.43 2.66 9.92
CA VAL A 240 -15.40 3.66 9.46
C VAL A 240 -15.86 3.38 8.04
N ALA A 241 -17.16 3.43 7.79
CA ALA A 241 -17.72 3.18 6.45
C ALA A 241 -17.80 4.46 5.62
N THR A 242 -17.29 4.43 4.38
CA THR A 242 -17.28 5.59 3.47
C THR A 242 -18.46 5.62 2.48
N LYS A 243 -19.48 4.76 2.66
CA LYS A 243 -20.61 4.60 1.72
C LYS A 243 -21.42 5.87 1.46
N ARG A 244 -21.60 6.71 2.49
CA ARG A 244 -22.34 7.98 2.32
C ARG A 244 -21.52 9.03 1.58
N LEU A 245 -20.20 8.99 1.73
CA LEU A 245 -19.31 9.88 1.00
C LEU A 245 -19.34 9.55 -0.49
N THR A 246 -19.14 8.28 -0.87
CA THR A 246 -19.22 7.88 -2.29
C THR A 246 -20.59 8.22 -2.90
N LYS A 247 -21.68 7.98 -2.16
CA LYS A 247 -23.02 8.40 -2.59
C LYS A 247 -23.15 9.91 -2.81
N SER A 248 -22.53 10.74 -1.96
CA SER A 248 -22.56 12.21 -2.12
C SER A 248 -21.79 12.72 -3.35
N PHE A 249 -20.85 11.90 -3.88
CA PHE A 249 -20.21 12.16 -5.17
C PHE A 249 -21.07 11.76 -6.37
N GLY A 250 -22.23 11.13 -6.14
CA GLY A 250 -23.09 10.59 -7.19
C GLY A 250 -22.65 9.22 -7.69
N TRP A 251 -21.71 8.56 -7.01
CA TRP A 251 -21.24 7.23 -7.40
C TRP A 251 -22.28 6.17 -7.07
N GLU A 252 -22.58 5.33 -8.05
CA GLU A 252 -23.37 4.12 -7.87
C GLU A 252 -22.49 2.98 -7.34
N THR A 253 -23.13 1.83 -7.07
CA THR A 253 -22.41 0.67 -6.51
C THR A 253 -21.34 0.15 -7.49
N LEU A 254 -21.56 0.27 -8.80
CA LEU A 254 -20.60 -0.15 -9.82
C LEU A 254 -19.38 0.76 -9.89
N ASP A 255 -19.57 2.07 -9.74
CA ASP A 255 -18.48 3.06 -9.77
C ASP A 255 -17.49 2.85 -8.62
N SER A 256 -17.94 2.29 -7.48
CA SER A 256 -17.06 1.94 -6.35
C SER A 256 -16.05 0.81 -6.64
N PHE A 257 -16.19 0.15 -7.80
CA PHE A 257 -15.23 -0.82 -8.33
C PHE A 257 -14.30 -0.24 -9.39
N MET A 258 -14.48 1.01 -9.81
CA MET A 258 -13.56 1.70 -10.71
C MET A 258 -12.39 2.27 -9.92
N GLN A 259 -11.18 2.13 -10.48
CA GLN A 259 -9.99 2.79 -9.97
C GLN A 259 -9.94 4.19 -10.55
N HIS A 260 -9.76 5.20 -9.70
CA HIS A 260 -9.57 6.58 -10.10
C HIS A 260 -8.18 7.05 -9.70
N ASP A 261 -7.68 8.07 -10.40
CA ASP A 261 -6.47 8.77 -10.00
C ASP A 261 -6.70 9.49 -8.66
N VAL A 262 -5.78 9.30 -7.72
CA VAL A 262 -5.85 9.91 -6.39
C VAL A 262 -5.75 11.44 -6.46
N GLN A 263 -5.01 11.97 -7.43
CA GLN A 263 -4.84 13.40 -7.65
C GLN A 263 -6.14 14.04 -8.17
N GLU A 264 -6.80 13.40 -9.12
CA GLU A 264 -8.10 13.87 -9.63
C GLU A 264 -9.13 13.91 -8.50
N PHE A 265 -9.23 12.83 -7.73
CA PHE A 265 -10.16 12.76 -6.60
C PHE A 265 -9.86 13.81 -5.53
N LEU A 266 -8.58 14.04 -5.19
CA LEU A 266 -8.17 15.09 -4.27
C LEU A 266 -8.62 16.48 -4.75
N ARG A 267 -8.39 16.80 -6.02
CA ARG A 267 -8.71 18.12 -6.56
C ARG A 267 -10.22 18.37 -6.57
N VAL A 268 -11.00 17.38 -6.98
CA VAL A 268 -12.48 17.48 -6.95
C VAL A 268 -12.99 17.60 -5.51
N LEU A 269 -12.40 16.87 -4.56
CA LEU A 269 -12.79 16.96 -3.15
C LEU A 269 -12.48 18.34 -2.57
N LEU A 270 -11.26 18.86 -2.79
CA LEU A 270 -10.85 20.17 -2.30
C LEU A 270 -11.69 21.31 -2.90
N ASP A 271 -11.96 21.28 -4.21
CA ASP A 271 -12.82 22.28 -4.88
C ASP A 271 -14.24 22.28 -4.31
N LYS A 272 -14.85 21.10 -4.12
CA LYS A 272 -16.18 20.99 -3.50
C LYS A 272 -16.20 21.51 -2.06
N LEU A 273 -15.14 21.29 -1.30
CA LEU A 273 -15.01 21.81 0.06
C LEU A 273 -14.84 23.32 0.06
N GLU A 274 -13.94 23.85 -0.77
CA GLU A 274 -13.69 25.28 -0.88
C GLU A 274 -14.96 26.04 -1.27
N ASN A 275 -15.69 25.54 -2.28
CA ASN A 275 -16.95 26.14 -2.71
C ASN A 275 -18.01 26.13 -1.60
N LYS A 276 -18.00 25.14 -0.70
CA LYS A 276 -18.88 25.10 0.49
C LYS A 276 -18.38 25.95 1.67
N MET A 277 -17.09 26.29 1.70
CA MET A 277 -16.52 27.18 2.71
C MET A 277 -16.69 28.67 2.36
N LYS A 278 -16.94 29.02 1.09
CA LYS A 278 -17.21 30.40 0.66
C LYS A 278 -18.41 31.00 1.39
N GLY A 279 -18.27 32.22 1.90
CA GLY A 279 -19.30 32.90 2.69
C GLY A 279 -19.44 32.40 4.13
N THR A 280 -18.48 31.62 4.64
CA THR A 280 -18.49 31.07 6.00
C THR A 280 -17.29 31.56 6.80
N VAL A 281 -17.27 31.29 8.11
CA VAL A 281 -16.14 31.65 9.00
C VAL A 281 -14.82 30.91 8.68
N VAL A 282 -14.87 29.89 7.83
CA VAL A 282 -13.71 29.09 7.40
C VAL A 282 -13.35 29.31 5.93
N GLU A 283 -13.85 30.39 5.33
CA GLU A 283 -13.52 30.77 3.96
C GLU A 283 -12.00 30.92 3.74
N GLY A 284 -11.54 30.45 2.58
CA GLY A 284 -10.14 30.52 2.17
C GLY A 284 -9.21 29.56 2.94
N THR A 285 -9.73 28.66 3.77
CA THR A 285 -8.88 27.68 4.49
C THR A 285 -8.13 26.76 3.53
N VAL A 286 -8.80 26.28 2.48
CA VAL A 286 -8.20 25.36 1.49
C VAL A 286 -7.05 26.05 0.73
N PRO A 287 -7.25 27.24 0.12
CA PRO A 287 -6.13 27.99 -0.48
C PRO A 287 -4.99 28.27 0.50
N LYS A 288 -5.30 28.73 1.72
CA LYS A 288 -4.25 29.04 2.72
C LYS A 288 -3.37 27.85 3.10
N LEU A 289 -3.88 26.63 2.98
CA LEU A 289 -3.14 25.42 3.35
C LEU A 289 -2.38 24.79 2.20
N PHE A 290 -2.96 24.81 0.99
CA PHE A 290 -2.49 24.00 -0.14
C PHE A 290 -2.12 24.80 -1.39
N GLU A 291 -2.50 26.08 -1.49
CA GLU A 291 -2.22 26.89 -2.67
C GLU A 291 -0.78 27.41 -2.66
N GLY A 292 0.00 26.99 -3.63
CA GLY A 292 1.26 27.60 -4.02
C GLY A 292 1.13 28.48 -5.25
N LYS A 293 2.18 29.25 -5.53
CA LYS A 293 2.28 30.10 -6.73
C LYS A 293 3.56 29.77 -7.49
N MET A 294 3.42 29.63 -8.79
CA MET A 294 4.54 29.47 -9.71
C MET A 294 4.37 30.43 -10.88
N THR A 295 5.48 30.76 -11.51
CA THR A 295 5.48 31.57 -12.72
C THR A 295 6.07 30.76 -13.85
N SER A 296 5.28 30.60 -14.92
CA SER A 296 5.80 30.15 -16.20
C SER A 296 6.28 31.36 -17.01
N PHE A 297 7.47 31.25 -17.59
CA PHE A 297 8.02 32.27 -18.46
C PHE A 297 8.42 31.66 -19.80
N ILE A 298 8.24 32.45 -20.86
CA ILE A 298 8.67 32.15 -22.22
C ILE A 298 9.48 33.33 -22.70
N LYS A 299 10.74 33.09 -23.08
CA LYS A 299 11.65 34.12 -23.59
C LYS A 299 12.08 33.76 -25.01
N CYS A 300 11.70 34.59 -25.98
CA CYS A 300 12.14 34.40 -27.37
C CYS A 300 13.65 34.65 -27.50
N LYS A 301 14.34 33.87 -28.33
CA LYS A 301 15.79 34.00 -28.53
C LYS A 301 16.16 35.13 -29.48
N ASN A 302 15.43 35.24 -30.58
CA ASN A 302 15.76 36.12 -31.70
C ASN A 302 15.00 37.45 -31.69
N VAL A 303 14.03 37.59 -30.78
CA VAL A 303 13.17 38.77 -30.67
C VAL A 303 13.03 39.12 -29.19
N ASN A 304 12.94 40.42 -28.87
CA ASN A 304 12.77 40.89 -27.50
C ASN A 304 11.30 40.74 -27.01
N CYS A 305 10.81 39.51 -27.03
CA CYS A 305 9.48 39.13 -26.57
C CYS A 305 9.64 38.19 -25.36
N THR A 306 9.10 38.60 -24.22
CA THR A 306 9.03 37.77 -23.01
C THR A 306 7.58 37.71 -22.55
N SER A 307 7.05 36.51 -22.41
CA SER A 307 5.73 36.26 -21.82
C SER A 307 5.93 35.67 -20.43
N THR A 308 5.15 36.12 -19.46
CA THR A 308 5.23 35.64 -18.08
C THR A 308 3.82 35.49 -17.55
N ARG A 309 3.51 34.33 -16.97
CA ARG A 309 2.20 34.01 -16.43
C ARG A 309 2.36 33.43 -15.04
N VAL A 310 1.70 34.05 -14.07
CA VAL A 310 1.59 33.53 -12.70
C VAL A 310 0.41 32.56 -12.66
N GLU A 311 0.67 31.36 -12.15
CA GLU A 311 -0.31 30.29 -11.99
C GLU A 311 -0.28 29.78 -10.55
N THR A 312 -1.45 29.40 -10.04
CA THR A 312 -1.60 28.78 -8.73
C THR A 312 -1.63 27.26 -8.86
N PHE A 313 -1.10 26.56 -7.86
CA PHE A 313 -1.12 25.09 -7.83
C PHE A 313 -1.50 24.56 -6.46
N TYR A 314 -2.08 23.36 -6.43
CA TYR A 314 -2.46 22.62 -5.22
C TYR A 314 -1.65 21.33 -5.04
N ASP A 315 -0.97 20.90 -6.09
CA ASP A 315 -0.08 19.75 -6.15
C ASP A 315 1.04 20.02 -7.16
N ILE A 316 2.18 19.36 -6.98
CA ILE A 316 3.30 19.38 -7.92
C ILE A 316 3.49 17.97 -8.46
N GLN A 317 3.47 17.84 -9.78
CA GLN A 317 3.70 16.58 -10.48
C GLN A 317 5.17 16.45 -10.81
N LEU A 318 5.84 15.48 -10.19
CA LEU A 318 7.28 15.25 -10.35
C LEU A 318 7.52 14.06 -11.29
N SER A 319 8.32 14.29 -12.33
CA SER A 319 8.80 13.22 -13.20
C SER A 319 9.75 12.31 -12.42
N VAL A 320 9.51 11.00 -12.53
CA VAL A 320 10.35 9.95 -11.91
C VAL A 320 11.21 9.21 -12.92
N LYS A 321 10.87 9.31 -14.21
CA LYS A 321 11.57 8.59 -15.26
C LYS A 321 12.99 9.13 -15.36
N GLU A 322 13.98 8.24 -15.28
CA GLU A 322 15.41 8.58 -15.33
C GLU A 322 15.88 9.54 -14.22
N LYS A 323 15.18 9.59 -13.09
CA LYS A 323 15.55 10.38 -11.90
C LYS A 323 15.68 9.46 -10.68
N ASN A 324 16.70 9.66 -9.87
CA ASN A 324 16.98 8.81 -8.70
C ASN A 324 16.30 9.32 -7.42
N ASN A 325 16.05 10.61 -7.31
CA ASN A 325 15.56 11.24 -6.09
C ASN A 325 14.74 12.50 -6.36
N ILE A 326 14.10 13.00 -5.31
CA ILE A 326 13.22 14.17 -5.36
C ILE A 326 13.93 15.45 -5.81
N TYR A 327 15.20 15.64 -5.46
CA TYR A 327 15.96 16.84 -5.80
C TYR A 327 16.28 16.91 -7.29
N GLU A 328 16.57 15.76 -7.92
CA GLU A 328 16.74 15.66 -9.36
C GLU A 328 15.45 16.00 -10.10
N SER A 329 14.29 15.51 -9.62
CA SER A 329 12.99 15.85 -10.21
C SER A 329 12.65 17.33 -10.07
N PHE A 330 12.92 17.96 -8.93
CA PHE A 330 12.70 19.41 -8.76
C PHE A 330 13.63 20.23 -9.67
N LYS A 331 14.89 19.81 -9.82
CA LYS A 331 15.85 20.46 -10.71
C LYS A 331 15.43 20.37 -12.16
N ASP A 332 14.92 19.21 -12.57
CA ASP A 332 14.33 18.97 -13.88
C ASP A 332 13.08 19.84 -14.10
N TYR A 333 12.22 19.94 -13.08
CA TYR A 333 10.99 20.73 -13.12
C TYR A 333 11.22 22.22 -13.38
N ILE A 334 12.29 22.80 -12.82
CA ILE A 334 12.65 24.21 -13.04
C ILE A 334 13.61 24.41 -14.23
N SER A 335 14.00 23.33 -14.91
CA SER A 335 14.89 23.41 -16.06
C SER A 335 14.17 24.06 -17.23
N THR A 336 14.93 24.76 -18.08
CA THR A 336 14.38 25.43 -19.25
C THR A 336 14.31 24.48 -20.43
N GLU A 337 13.13 24.38 -21.03
CA GLU A 337 12.87 23.63 -22.26
C GLU A 337 13.06 24.56 -23.47
N LEU A 338 13.68 24.05 -24.53
CA LEU A 338 13.78 24.77 -25.80
C LEU A 338 12.55 24.46 -26.68
N LEU A 339 11.88 25.51 -27.12
CA LEU A 339 10.79 25.47 -28.08
C LEU A 339 11.37 25.67 -29.49
N GLU A 340 11.63 24.58 -30.19
CA GLU A 340 12.22 24.55 -31.54
C GLU A 340 11.48 23.62 -32.51
N GLY A 341 11.82 23.70 -33.80
CA GLY A 341 11.20 22.87 -34.83
C GLY A 341 9.69 23.10 -34.98
N GLU A 342 8.91 22.03 -34.85
CA GLU A 342 7.43 22.07 -34.90
C GLU A 342 6.81 22.64 -33.62
N ASN A 343 7.58 22.73 -32.52
CA ASN A 343 7.13 23.21 -31.21
C ASN A 343 7.45 24.70 -30.97
N LYS A 344 7.68 25.49 -32.04
CA LYS A 344 7.98 26.92 -31.92
C LYS A 344 6.84 27.69 -31.24
N TYR A 345 7.19 28.71 -30.47
CA TYR A 345 6.25 29.54 -29.74
C TYR A 345 5.57 30.55 -30.67
N ASP A 346 4.25 30.63 -30.65
CA ASP A 346 3.51 31.67 -31.35
C ASP A 346 3.58 32.99 -30.53
N ALA A 347 4.45 33.90 -30.99
CA ALA A 347 4.67 35.20 -30.39
C ALA A 347 3.70 36.28 -30.92
N GLY A 348 2.57 35.89 -31.55
CA GLY A 348 1.56 36.80 -32.07
C GLY A 348 2.09 37.64 -33.23
N GLU A 349 2.39 38.92 -32.98
CA GLU A 349 2.91 39.85 -34.01
C GLU A 349 4.24 39.41 -34.62
N HIS A 350 5.03 38.61 -33.89
CA HIS A 350 6.32 38.09 -34.35
C HIS A 350 6.26 36.68 -34.96
N GLY A 351 5.05 36.10 -35.07
CA GLY A 351 4.82 34.75 -35.59
C GLY A 351 5.52 33.66 -34.76
N LEU A 352 5.79 32.52 -35.40
CA LEU A 352 6.45 31.37 -34.76
C LEU A 352 7.94 31.65 -34.51
N GLN A 353 8.33 31.65 -33.23
CA GLN A 353 9.68 31.94 -32.77
C GLN A 353 10.27 30.80 -31.94
N GLU A 354 11.59 30.71 -31.98
CA GLU A 354 12.33 29.86 -31.06
C GLU A 354 12.42 30.55 -29.69
N ALA A 355 12.04 29.83 -28.65
CA ALA A 355 11.93 30.38 -27.31
C ALA A 355 12.41 29.40 -26.24
N GLU A 356 12.78 29.93 -25.09
CA GLU A 356 13.06 29.16 -23.88
C GLU A 356 11.84 29.26 -22.97
N LYS A 357 11.27 28.11 -22.63
CA LYS A 357 10.16 28.00 -21.69
C LYS A 357 10.71 27.46 -20.38
N GLY A 358 10.32 28.05 -19.26
CA GLY A 358 10.65 27.53 -17.95
C GLY A 358 9.58 27.82 -16.92
N VAL A 359 9.73 27.20 -15.76
CA VAL A 359 8.86 27.39 -14.60
C VAL A 359 9.74 27.72 -13.39
N ARG A 360 9.27 28.64 -12.55
CA ARG A 360 9.90 28.96 -11.26
C ARG A 360 8.86 28.99 -10.16
N PHE A 361 9.20 28.51 -8.98
CA PHE A 361 8.33 28.59 -7.81
C PHE A 361 8.47 29.97 -7.17
N ASP A 362 7.33 30.59 -6.88
CA ASP A 362 7.25 31.87 -6.19
C ASP A 362 6.99 31.67 -4.70
N VAL A 363 6.03 30.80 -4.39
CA VAL A 363 5.60 30.49 -3.02
C VAL A 363 5.20 29.03 -2.95
N PHE A 364 5.77 28.29 -1.99
CA PHE A 364 5.26 26.96 -1.63
C PHE A 364 4.20 27.04 -0.52
N PRO A 365 3.16 26.19 -0.57
CA PRO A 365 2.11 26.15 0.45
C PRO A 365 2.59 25.54 1.77
N PRO A 366 1.94 25.81 2.91
CA PRO A 366 2.25 25.16 4.18
C PRO A 366 2.18 23.61 4.12
N ILE A 367 1.27 23.07 3.30
CA ILE A 367 1.14 21.63 3.09
C ILE A 367 1.34 21.35 1.61
N LEU A 368 2.41 20.62 1.30
CA LEU A 368 2.84 20.33 -0.05
C LEU A 368 2.43 18.92 -0.47
N HIS A 369 1.65 18.82 -1.54
CA HIS A 369 1.33 17.54 -2.18
C HIS A 369 2.26 17.32 -3.37
N LEU A 370 3.06 16.26 -3.30
CA LEU A 370 3.96 15.84 -4.37
C LEU A 370 3.43 14.57 -5.01
N HIS A 371 3.01 14.67 -6.27
CA HIS A 371 2.54 13.54 -7.04
C HIS A 371 3.69 13.00 -7.90
N LEU A 372 4.17 11.81 -7.57
CA LEU A 372 5.20 11.13 -8.36
C LEU A 372 4.55 10.49 -9.59
N MET A 373 4.92 10.97 -10.78
CA MET A 373 4.36 10.55 -12.08
C MET A 373 4.86 9.15 -12.50
N ARG A 374 4.58 8.14 -11.67
CA ARG A 374 4.92 6.73 -11.91
C ARG A 374 4.03 6.05 -12.93
N PHE A 375 2.91 6.66 -13.31
CA PHE A 375 2.01 6.14 -14.33
C PHE A 375 2.09 7.03 -15.55
N GLN A 376 2.50 6.48 -16.69
CA GLN A 376 2.47 7.20 -17.97
C GLN A 376 1.95 6.29 -19.07
N TYR A 377 1.33 6.88 -20.07
CA TYR A 377 0.94 6.17 -21.27
C TYR A 377 2.17 5.96 -22.15
N ASP A 378 2.42 4.71 -22.53
CA ASP A 378 3.46 4.37 -23.49
C ASP A 378 2.82 4.12 -24.87
N PRO A 379 3.09 5.00 -25.87
CA PRO A 379 2.54 4.85 -27.20
C PRO A 379 2.99 3.58 -27.92
N GLN A 380 4.15 3.00 -27.54
CA GLN A 380 4.66 1.80 -28.21
C GLN A 380 3.85 0.56 -27.83
N SER A 381 3.46 0.45 -26.57
CA SER A 381 2.65 -0.66 -26.05
C SER A 381 1.14 -0.41 -26.08
N ASP A 382 0.72 0.81 -26.47
CA ASP A 382 -0.68 1.28 -26.39
C ASP A 382 -1.33 1.01 -25.03
N ALA A 383 -0.53 1.17 -23.97
CA ALA A 383 -0.92 0.85 -22.61
C ALA A 383 -0.33 1.87 -21.64
N SER A 384 -1.02 2.10 -20.52
CA SER A 384 -0.39 2.78 -19.40
C SER A 384 0.62 1.82 -18.76
N ILE A 385 1.82 2.30 -18.47
CA ILE A 385 2.89 1.57 -17.78
C ILE A 385 3.15 2.23 -16.42
N LYS A 386 3.43 1.40 -15.41
CA LYS A 386 3.88 1.83 -14.10
C LYS A 386 5.41 1.73 -14.00
N PHE A 387 6.09 2.84 -13.76
CA PHE A 387 7.51 2.89 -13.42
C PHE A 387 7.72 2.45 -11.98
N ASN A 388 8.33 1.27 -11.81
CA ASN A 388 8.69 0.72 -10.51
C ASN A 388 10.17 0.96 -10.15
N ASP A 389 10.86 1.80 -10.92
CA ASP A 389 12.25 2.15 -10.67
C ASP A 389 12.43 2.79 -9.29
N LYS A 390 13.61 2.55 -8.70
CA LYS A 390 13.97 3.10 -7.40
C LYS A 390 13.94 4.62 -7.48
N PHE A 391 13.24 5.24 -6.54
CA PHE A 391 13.17 6.69 -6.39
C PHE A 391 13.19 7.04 -4.90
N GLU A 392 14.09 7.93 -4.51
CA GLU A 392 14.29 8.29 -3.12
C GLU A 392 13.60 9.62 -2.77
N PHE A 393 12.95 9.62 -1.61
CA PHE A 393 12.44 10.80 -0.93
C PHE A 393 12.93 10.77 0.52
N TYR A 394 12.99 11.93 1.16
CA TYR A 394 13.64 12.10 2.46
C TYR A 394 12.64 12.55 3.51
N GLU A 395 12.96 12.29 4.78
CA GLU A 395 12.13 12.73 5.91
C GLU A 395 12.11 14.26 6.02
N GLU A 396 13.22 14.92 5.72
CA GLU A 396 13.32 16.37 5.64
C GLU A 396 13.86 16.77 4.26
N ILE A 397 13.23 17.78 3.66
CA ILE A 397 13.67 18.35 2.37
C ILE A 397 13.80 19.86 2.47
N ASN A 398 14.85 20.39 1.85
CA ASN A 398 15.02 21.83 1.66
C ASN A 398 14.67 22.20 0.22
N LEU A 399 13.63 23.03 0.05
CA LEU A 399 13.16 23.50 -1.25
C LEU A 399 13.53 24.96 -1.55
N ASP A 400 14.28 25.64 -0.67
CA ASP A 400 14.78 27.01 -0.90
C ASP A 400 15.50 27.19 -2.25
N PRO A 401 16.35 26.24 -2.72
CA PRO A 401 17.07 26.41 -3.98
C PRO A 401 16.19 26.51 -5.23
N TYR A 402 14.91 26.14 -5.13
CA TYR A 402 13.97 26.11 -6.25
C TYR A 402 13.03 27.33 -6.27
N LEU A 403 13.09 28.19 -5.26
CA LEU A 403 12.34 29.45 -5.21
C LEU A 403 13.06 30.54 -5.99
N ARG A 404 12.29 31.46 -6.57
CA ARG A 404 12.86 32.65 -7.24
C ARG A 404 13.60 33.54 -6.26
N ASP A 405 12.96 33.84 -5.13
CA ASP A 405 13.42 34.77 -4.12
C ASP A 405 13.69 34.02 -2.82
N ILE A 406 14.65 34.50 -2.02
CA ILE A 406 14.92 33.94 -0.70
C ILE A 406 13.68 34.19 0.17
N PRO A 407 12.98 33.14 0.62
CA PRO A 407 11.74 33.33 1.36
C PRO A 407 12.03 33.88 2.76
N ALA A 408 11.09 34.64 3.31
CA ALA A 408 11.19 35.12 4.70
C ALA A 408 11.18 33.96 5.72
N THR A 409 10.53 32.85 5.35
CA THR A 409 10.51 31.59 6.09
C THR A 409 11.15 30.50 5.23
N PRO A 410 12.17 29.78 5.71
CA PRO A 410 12.79 28.70 4.95
C PRO A 410 11.75 27.68 4.48
N ALA A 411 11.83 27.28 3.21
CA ALA A 411 10.99 26.27 2.58
C ALA A 411 11.50 24.86 2.94
N HIS A 412 11.62 24.61 4.25
CA HIS A 412 11.99 23.33 4.82
C HIS A 412 10.71 22.54 5.13
N TYR A 413 10.59 21.34 4.58
CA TYR A 413 9.43 20.48 4.76
C TYR A 413 9.82 19.18 5.44
N THR A 414 8.92 18.68 6.29
CA THR A 414 9.01 17.37 6.91
C THR A 414 7.96 16.44 6.30
N LEU A 415 8.37 15.20 6.02
CA LEU A 415 7.52 14.16 5.47
C LEU A 415 6.39 13.81 6.44
N HIS A 416 5.15 14.05 6.01
CA HIS A 416 3.97 13.77 6.84
C HIS A 416 3.27 12.46 6.45
N ALA A 417 3.14 12.20 5.15
CA ALA A 417 2.40 11.04 4.65
C ALA A 417 2.99 10.51 3.33
N VAL A 418 2.93 9.19 3.14
CA VAL A 418 3.34 8.50 1.93
C VAL A 418 2.21 7.59 1.47
N LEU A 419 1.64 7.86 0.29
CA LEU A 419 0.65 7.01 -0.34
C LEU A 419 1.38 6.00 -1.24
N VAL A 420 1.23 4.71 -0.93
CA VAL A 420 1.91 3.61 -1.62
C VAL A 420 0.89 2.82 -2.43
N HIS A 421 1.21 2.57 -3.70
CA HIS A 421 0.43 1.72 -4.59
C HIS A 421 1.17 0.43 -4.92
N SER A 422 0.62 -0.70 -4.48
CA SER A 422 1.06 -2.04 -4.86
C SER A 422 0.26 -2.53 -6.07
N GLY A 423 0.89 -3.29 -6.97
CA GLY A 423 0.25 -3.80 -8.18
C GLY A 423 0.51 -2.92 -9.42
N ASP A 424 -0.28 -3.16 -10.46
CA ASP A 424 -0.17 -2.55 -11.79
C ASP A 424 -1.39 -1.68 -12.11
N ASN A 425 -1.53 -1.27 -13.37
CA ASN A 425 -2.55 -0.34 -13.81
C ASN A 425 -3.96 -0.95 -13.94
N HIS A 426 -4.05 -2.28 -13.98
CA HIS A 426 -5.31 -3.01 -14.11
C HIS A 426 -5.80 -3.53 -12.76
N GLY A 427 -4.93 -3.56 -11.75
CA GLY A 427 -5.27 -4.00 -10.41
C GLY A 427 -4.17 -3.69 -9.41
N GLY A 428 -4.58 -3.09 -8.29
CA GLY A 428 -3.65 -2.73 -7.23
C GLY A 428 -4.32 -2.38 -5.92
N HIS A 429 -3.48 -2.11 -4.92
CA HIS A 429 -3.90 -1.77 -3.56
C HIS A 429 -3.15 -0.53 -3.08
N TYR A 430 -3.92 0.47 -2.66
CA TYR A 430 -3.38 1.65 -2.01
C TYR A 430 -3.33 1.45 -0.49
N VAL A 431 -2.18 1.81 0.06
CA VAL A 431 -1.91 1.94 1.49
C VAL A 431 -1.38 3.34 1.73
N VAL A 432 -1.64 3.88 2.92
CA VAL A 432 -1.03 5.14 3.34
C VAL A 432 -0.28 4.93 4.64
N PHE A 433 0.90 5.52 4.69
CA PHE A 433 1.68 5.64 5.90
C PHE A 433 1.70 7.10 6.31
N ILE A 434 1.46 7.38 7.58
CA ILE A 434 1.30 8.75 8.10
C ILE A 434 2.06 8.85 9.41
N ASN A 435 2.72 9.99 9.63
CA ASN A 435 3.20 10.43 10.93
C ASN A 435 2.24 11.50 11.47
N PRO A 436 1.21 11.14 12.26
CA PRO A 436 0.13 12.05 12.65
C PRO A 436 0.57 13.28 13.44
N LYS A 437 1.68 13.17 14.17
CA LYS A 437 2.21 14.24 15.04
C LYS A 437 3.39 14.98 14.42
N GLY A 438 4.01 14.42 13.37
CA GLY A 438 5.22 14.96 12.77
C GLY A 438 6.44 14.87 13.68
N ASP A 439 6.47 13.91 14.62
CA ASP A 439 7.51 13.76 15.65
C ASP A 439 8.59 12.70 15.32
N GLY A 440 8.69 12.29 14.06
CA GLY A 440 9.58 11.22 13.60
C GLY A 440 9.30 9.82 14.17
N LYS A 441 8.38 9.67 15.13
CA LYS A 441 8.03 8.37 15.71
C LYS A 441 7.07 7.64 14.79
N ASP A 442 7.65 6.68 14.07
CA ASP A 442 6.96 5.59 13.40
C ASP A 442 5.85 6.01 12.42
N ILE A 443 6.24 6.04 11.15
CA ILE A 443 5.38 6.02 9.96
C ILE A 443 4.55 4.70 9.89
N THR A 444 4.33 3.97 10.99
CA THR A 444 3.77 2.59 11.00
C THR A 444 2.30 2.52 11.36
N THR A 445 1.54 3.62 11.29
CA THR A 445 0.08 3.46 11.23
C THR A 445 -0.31 3.11 9.81
N GLU A 446 -0.13 1.83 9.48
CA GLU A 446 -0.71 1.23 8.31
C GLU A 446 -2.24 1.23 8.47
N ILE A 447 -2.89 2.28 7.97
CA ILE A 447 -4.34 2.36 8.01
C ILE A 447 -4.91 1.67 6.77
N ARG A 448 -4.85 0.34 6.78
CA ARG A 448 -5.32 -0.48 5.66
C ARG A 448 -6.85 -0.58 5.62
N PRO A 449 -7.45 -0.55 4.43
CA PRO A 449 -8.89 -0.68 4.27
C PRO A 449 -9.45 -2.02 4.80
N ALA A 450 -10.29 -2.01 5.85
CA ALA A 450 -10.94 -3.22 6.34
C ALA A 450 -11.88 -3.79 5.26
N ARG A 451 -11.62 -5.00 4.75
CA ARG A 451 -12.50 -5.64 3.75
C ARG A 451 -13.87 -5.90 4.37
N GLY A 452 -14.92 -5.41 3.71
CA GLY A 452 -16.30 -5.75 4.08
C GLY A 452 -16.58 -7.24 3.84
N ASP A 453 -17.37 -7.82 4.72
CA ASP A 453 -17.83 -9.22 4.67
C ASP A 453 -18.45 -9.53 3.28
N ARG A 454 -17.80 -10.42 2.51
CA ARG A 454 -18.22 -10.76 1.15
C ARG A 454 -19.41 -11.71 1.21
N ARG A 455 -20.63 -11.18 1.23
CA ARG A 455 -21.81 -11.97 0.82
C ARG A 455 -21.68 -12.25 -0.68
N ARG A 456 -21.22 -13.45 -1.04
CA ARG A 456 -21.19 -13.94 -2.44
C ARG A 456 -22.62 -13.93 -2.99
N HIS A 457 -22.96 -13.01 -3.87
CA HIS A 457 -24.00 -13.24 -4.85
C HIS A 457 -23.38 -14.07 -5.98
N THR A 458 -23.76 -15.35 -6.03
CA THR A 458 -23.37 -16.27 -7.09
C THR A 458 -23.86 -15.75 -8.43
N LYS A 459 -22.96 -15.19 -9.25
CA LYS A 459 -23.23 -14.93 -10.66
C LYS A 459 -23.40 -16.28 -11.37
N ARG A 460 -24.63 -16.60 -11.78
CA ARG A 460 -24.84 -17.60 -12.85
C ARG A 460 -24.39 -16.97 -14.17
N PRO A 461 -23.64 -17.67 -15.04
CA PRO A 461 -23.29 -17.15 -16.35
C PRO A 461 -24.54 -17.15 -17.24
N LEU A 462 -24.93 -15.98 -17.74
CA LEU A 462 -25.91 -15.87 -18.83
C LEU A 462 -25.23 -16.34 -20.12
N ARG A 463 -25.71 -17.47 -20.65
CA ARG A 463 -25.33 -17.99 -21.96
C ARG A 463 -25.70 -16.98 -23.04
N ALA A 464 -24.74 -16.69 -23.91
CA ALA A 464 -24.97 -15.99 -25.17
C ALA A 464 -25.89 -16.84 -26.07
N HIS A 465 -27.11 -16.36 -26.31
CA HIS A 465 -27.95 -16.83 -27.41
C HIS A 465 -28.34 -15.64 -28.29
N GLN A 466 -27.78 -15.68 -29.51
CA GLN A 466 -28.35 -15.26 -30.78
C GLN A 466 -29.56 -14.31 -30.75
N ARG A 467 -29.33 -13.07 -31.20
CA ARG A 467 -30.29 -12.30 -32.01
C ARG A 467 -29.55 -11.66 -33.18
N ARG A 468 -29.35 -12.46 -34.24
CA ARG A 468 -29.49 -11.97 -35.61
C ARG A 468 -30.99 -11.83 -35.86
N ASP A 469 -31.35 -10.90 -36.75
CA ASP A 469 -32.71 -10.60 -37.25
C ASP A 469 -33.48 -9.50 -36.49
N ALA A 470 -33.14 -8.25 -36.81
CA ALA A 470 -34.07 -7.12 -36.92
C ALA A 470 -33.36 -5.89 -37.56
N ILE A 471 -32.84 -6.06 -38.78
CA ILE A 471 -32.51 -4.94 -39.67
C ILE A 471 -33.21 -5.21 -41.01
N ARG A 472 -34.53 -5.07 -40.98
CA ARG A 472 -35.36 -4.88 -42.16
C ARG A 472 -36.65 -4.25 -41.67
N ASP A 473 -37.03 -3.15 -42.32
CA ASP A 473 -38.22 -2.32 -42.09
C ASP A 473 -37.99 -1.11 -41.16
N GLY A 474 -37.91 0.05 -41.80
CA GLY A 474 -37.59 1.34 -41.15
C GLY A 474 -36.95 2.38 -42.08
N LYS A 475 -36.85 2.12 -43.40
CA LYS A 475 -36.75 3.19 -44.40
C LYS A 475 -38.13 3.83 -44.57
N ASN A 476 -38.41 4.90 -43.83
CA ASN A 476 -39.27 6.02 -44.23
C ASN A 476 -39.53 6.94 -43.04
N MET A 477 -38.62 7.89 -42.78
CA MET A 477 -38.94 9.23 -42.26
C MET A 477 -37.65 10.05 -42.11
N ARG A 478 -37.13 10.52 -43.25
CA ARG A 478 -36.24 11.69 -43.31
C ARG A 478 -36.92 12.69 -44.24
N GLN A 479 -37.63 13.65 -43.66
CA GLN A 479 -37.91 14.97 -44.24
C GLN A 479 -38.76 15.75 -43.24
N LYS A 480 -38.11 16.61 -42.46
CA LYS A 480 -38.52 18.02 -42.26
C LYS A 480 -37.64 18.67 -41.19
N ASN A 481 -37.24 19.90 -41.53
CA ASN A 481 -36.78 20.98 -40.65
C ASN A 481 -35.28 21.05 -40.35
N LYS A 482 -34.57 21.55 -41.36
CA LYS A 482 -33.48 22.52 -41.24
C LYS A 482 -34.12 23.93 -41.22
N VAL A 483 -33.44 24.89 -40.56
CA VAL A 483 -33.55 26.38 -40.64
C VAL A 483 -34.32 27.11 -39.51
N GLN A 484 -33.56 27.90 -38.74
CA GLN A 484 -33.74 29.26 -38.14
C GLN A 484 -33.07 29.28 -36.74
N GLU A 485 -31.80 29.71 -36.57
CA GLU A 485 -31.28 31.12 -36.47
C GLU A 485 -32.17 32.05 -35.63
N ILE A 486 -31.69 32.47 -34.44
CA ILE A 486 -30.99 33.74 -34.15
C ILE A 486 -29.93 33.46 -33.06
#